data_AF-A0A928W2G2-F1
#
_entry.id   AF-A0A928W2G2-F1
#
_cell.length_a   1.000
_cell.length_b   1.000
_cell.length_c   1.000
_cell.angle_alpha   90.00
_cell.angle_beta   90.00
_cell.angle_gamma   90.00
#
_symmetry.space_group_name_H-M   'P 1'
#
loop_
_entity.id
_entity.type
_entity.pdbx_description
1 polymer ?
#
loop_
_entity_poly.entity_id
_entity_poly.type
_entity_poly.pdbx_seq_one_letter_code
_entity_poly.pdbx_strand_id
1 'polypeptide(L)'
;MLTPRINYYKDLVADYSRSGLVGNELAKKLIKKAEEIVAMKEETLPQISPDYTLKQIEQENREWWPTHCEALRQGRGDILTGEYRDDLVYLCQDGPYQGLEQQKEREKHWWALIAQPGVTMCWPIVMFHGEFTYFEWKCVDDETNETIAKGNVTWVRRGHRGACYLKTEQLTFYRDVFAPGELLRLMTTV
;
A
#
# COMPACT_ATOMS: atom_id res chain seq x y z
N MET A 1 1.14 19.12 26.76
CA MET A 1 1.70 19.99 25.69
C MET A 1 0.94 19.68 24.41
N LEU A 2 0.44 20.70 23.70
CA LEU A 2 -0.14 20.51 22.37
C LEU A 2 1.02 20.27 21.40
N THR A 3 1.12 19.06 20.87
CA THR A 3 2.08 18.78 19.80
C THR A 3 1.66 19.59 18.57
N PRO A 4 2.56 20.34 17.93
CA PRO A 4 2.23 21.06 16.70
C PRO A 4 1.74 20.07 15.63
N ARG A 5 0.86 20.53 14.74
CA ARG A 5 0.35 19.74 13.61
C ARG A 5 1.51 19.09 12.85
N ILE A 6 1.46 17.78 12.68
CA ILE A 6 2.46 17.02 11.94
C ILE A 6 1.99 16.90 10.49
N ASN A 7 2.87 17.22 9.53
CA ASN A 7 2.69 16.84 8.13
C ASN A 7 3.42 15.53 7.88
N TYR A 8 2.67 14.43 7.74
CA TYR A 8 3.21 13.10 7.53
C TYR A 8 3.93 12.89 6.19
N TYR A 9 3.65 13.75 5.21
CA TYR A 9 4.29 13.74 3.89
C TYR A 9 5.48 14.68 3.79
N LYS A 10 5.82 15.36 4.89
CA LYS A 10 7.02 16.20 4.93
C LYS A 10 8.23 15.32 4.61
N ASP A 11 9.05 15.80 3.66
CA ASP A 11 10.27 15.14 3.19
C ASP A 11 10.06 13.87 2.33
N LEU A 12 8.80 13.52 1.99
CA LEU A 12 8.51 12.50 0.98
C LEU A 12 8.48 13.12 -0.43
N VAL A 13 8.83 12.32 -1.45
CA VAL A 13 8.94 12.79 -2.84
C VAL A 13 7.60 13.09 -3.51
N ALA A 14 6.48 12.61 -2.95
CA ALA A 14 5.13 12.89 -3.42
C ALA A 14 4.11 12.79 -2.28
N ASP A 15 3.04 13.59 -2.39
CA ASP A 15 1.96 13.67 -1.42
C ASP A 15 0.71 12.93 -1.93
N TYR A 16 0.36 11.83 -1.28
CA TYR A 16 -0.81 11.01 -1.57
C TYR A 16 -1.95 11.20 -0.54
N SER A 17 -1.85 12.20 0.33
CA SER A 17 -2.84 12.49 1.38
C SER A 17 -4.22 12.86 0.84
N ARG A 18 -4.28 13.37 -0.39
CA ARG A 18 -5.50 13.79 -1.09
C ARG A 18 -5.42 13.46 -2.58
N SER A 19 -6.57 13.51 -3.25
CA SER A 19 -6.65 13.32 -4.71
C SER A 19 -5.95 14.46 -5.46
N GLY A 20 -5.41 14.16 -6.65
CA GLY A 20 -4.91 15.14 -7.61
C GLY A 20 -3.59 15.86 -7.31
N LEU A 21 -2.84 15.46 -6.27
CA LEU A 21 -1.59 16.14 -5.87
C LEU A 21 -0.34 15.73 -6.67
N VAL A 22 -0.40 14.60 -7.40
CA VAL A 22 0.75 14.04 -8.11
C VAL A 22 0.54 14.17 -9.61
N GLY A 23 1.48 14.83 -10.29
CA GLY A 23 1.43 15.01 -11.74
C GLY A 23 1.88 13.76 -12.52
N ASN A 24 1.41 13.65 -13.76
CA ASN A 24 1.62 12.48 -14.63
C ASN A 24 3.10 12.10 -14.83
N GLU A 25 4.01 13.07 -14.92
CA GLU A 25 5.43 12.77 -15.09
C GLU A 25 6.05 12.12 -13.86
N LEU A 26 5.67 12.59 -12.66
CA LEU A 26 6.15 12.01 -11.41
C LEU A 26 5.53 10.63 -11.19
N ALA A 27 4.24 10.46 -11.48
CA ALA A 27 3.55 9.17 -11.45
C ALA A 27 4.30 8.10 -12.29
N LYS A 28 4.69 8.42 -13.52
CA LYS A 28 5.48 7.50 -14.38
C LYS A 28 6.84 7.14 -13.77
N LYS A 29 7.53 8.11 -13.16
CA LYS A 29 8.82 7.87 -12.47
C LYS A 29 8.64 6.96 -11.26
N LEU A 30 7.57 7.16 -10.49
CA LEU A 30 7.26 6.35 -9.31
C LEU A 30 6.95 4.90 -9.68
N ILE A 31 6.19 4.66 -10.75
CA ILE A 31 5.93 3.30 -11.24
C ILE A 31 7.23 2.60 -11.65
N LYS A 32 8.09 3.26 -12.43
CA LYS A 32 9.39 2.70 -12.80
C LYS A 32 10.25 2.38 -11.56
N LYS A 33 10.26 3.28 -10.58
CA LYS A 33 10.98 3.07 -9.32
C LYS A 33 10.39 1.90 -8.52
N ALA A 34 9.09 1.69 -8.56
CA ALA A 34 8.43 0.55 -7.91
C ALA A 34 8.92 -0.78 -8.50
N GLU A 35 9.01 -0.87 -9.84
CA GLU A 35 9.54 -2.03 -10.55
C GLU A 35 10.99 -2.32 -10.16
N GLU A 36 11.82 -1.27 -10.06
CA GLU A 36 13.21 -1.39 -9.57
C GLU A 36 13.28 -1.89 -8.12
N ILE A 37 12.43 -1.38 -7.22
CA ILE A 37 12.41 -1.78 -5.80
C ILE A 37 11.98 -3.23 -5.66
N VAL A 38 10.94 -3.67 -6.36
CA VAL A 38 10.46 -5.06 -6.31
C VAL A 38 11.53 -6.03 -6.79
N ALA A 39 12.32 -5.65 -7.81
CA ALA A 39 13.42 -6.46 -8.32
C ALA A 39 14.60 -6.62 -7.32
N MET A 40 14.69 -5.79 -6.28
CA MET A 40 15.72 -5.90 -5.23
C MET A 40 15.38 -6.93 -4.15
N LYS A 41 14.17 -7.50 -4.16
CA LYS A 41 13.72 -8.46 -3.14
C LYS A 41 14.61 -9.70 -3.13
N GLU A 42 15.15 -10.02 -1.97
CA GLU A 42 15.95 -11.21 -1.73
C GLU A 42 15.07 -12.40 -1.32
N GLU A 43 15.50 -13.58 -1.76
CA GLU A 43 14.81 -14.84 -1.46
C GLU A 43 14.70 -15.09 0.05
N THR A 44 15.73 -14.74 0.82
CA THR A 44 15.71 -14.85 2.29
C THR A 44 15.56 -13.48 2.93
N LEU A 45 14.88 -13.40 4.07
CA LEU A 45 14.70 -12.13 4.78
C LEU A 45 16.08 -11.66 5.28
N PRO A 46 16.61 -10.52 4.81
CA PRO A 46 17.93 -10.05 5.20
C PRO A 46 18.00 -9.83 6.71
N GLN A 47 19.14 -10.10 7.33
CA GLN A 47 19.33 -9.84 8.75
C GLN A 47 19.59 -8.36 9.00
N ILE A 48 19.07 -7.84 10.12
CA ILE A 48 19.46 -6.53 10.61
C ILE A 48 20.88 -6.65 11.16
N SER A 49 21.77 -5.82 10.63
CA SER A 49 23.20 -5.84 10.95
C SER A 49 23.77 -4.42 10.97
N PRO A 50 25.06 -4.23 11.32
CA PRO A 50 25.72 -2.93 11.18
C PRO A 50 25.69 -2.37 9.75
N ASP A 51 25.64 -3.24 8.73
CA ASP A 51 25.62 -2.85 7.31
C ASP A 51 24.20 -2.78 6.72
N TYR A 52 23.18 -3.17 7.49
CA TYR A 52 21.78 -3.06 7.11
C TYR A 52 20.93 -2.74 8.34
N THR A 53 20.94 -1.46 8.69
CA THR A 53 20.39 -0.96 9.95
C THR A 53 18.91 -0.62 9.86
N LEU A 54 18.24 -0.52 11.01
CA LEU A 54 16.85 -0.03 11.08
C LEU A 54 16.68 1.38 10.47
N LYS A 55 17.69 2.23 10.57
CA LYS A 55 17.67 3.58 9.97
C LYS A 55 17.66 3.52 8.45
N GLN A 56 18.46 2.62 7.87
CA GLN A 56 18.44 2.38 6.43
C GLN A 56 17.10 1.80 5.99
N ILE A 57 16.59 0.79 6.70
CA ILE A 57 15.29 0.18 6.41
C ILE A 57 14.16 1.22 6.45
N GLU A 58 14.14 2.11 7.44
CA GLU A 58 13.14 3.18 7.52
C GLU A 58 13.23 4.14 6.33
N GLN A 59 14.45 4.51 5.94
CA GLN A 59 14.67 5.36 4.76
C GLN A 59 14.19 4.68 3.47
N GLU A 60 14.50 3.40 3.29
CA GLU A 60 14.00 2.60 2.16
C GLU A 60 12.47 2.45 2.17
N ASN A 61 11.85 2.36 3.34
CA ASN A 61 10.39 2.36 3.49
C ASN A 61 9.78 3.72 3.09
N ARG A 62 10.44 4.84 3.44
CA ARG A 62 10.02 6.19 2.99
C ARG A 62 10.14 6.37 1.48
N GLU A 63 11.18 5.81 0.86
CA GLU A 63 11.38 5.84 -0.60
C GLU A 63 10.37 4.97 -1.35
N TRP A 64 10.04 3.81 -0.78
CA TRP A 64 9.03 2.89 -1.30
C TRP A 64 7.61 3.45 -1.21
N TRP A 65 7.27 4.20 -0.16
CA TRP A 65 5.89 4.58 0.11
C TRP A 65 5.17 5.27 -1.06
N PRO A 66 5.73 6.33 -1.69
CA PRO A 66 5.06 6.97 -2.81
C PRO A 66 4.92 6.06 -4.04
N THR A 67 5.82 5.08 -4.21
CA THR A 67 5.73 4.12 -5.31
C THR A 67 4.59 3.12 -5.09
N HIS A 68 4.39 2.69 -3.84
CA HIS A 68 3.26 1.85 -3.43
C HIS A 68 1.92 2.55 -3.67
N CYS A 69 1.78 3.80 -3.21
CA CYS A 69 0.55 4.57 -3.41
C CYS A 69 0.21 4.73 -4.90
N GLU A 70 1.22 4.99 -5.74
CA GLU A 70 1.01 5.12 -7.17
C GLU A 70 0.65 3.79 -7.84
N ALA A 71 1.34 2.69 -7.49
CA ALA A 71 1.03 1.37 -7.99
C ALA A 71 -0.43 0.98 -7.69
N LEU A 72 -0.90 1.28 -6.48
CA LEU A 72 -2.30 1.01 -6.10
C LEU A 72 -3.29 1.90 -6.86
N ARG A 73 -3.02 3.20 -7.01
CA ARG A 73 -3.87 4.10 -7.80
C ARG A 73 -3.98 3.68 -9.27
N GLN A 74 -2.92 3.08 -9.83
CA GLN A 74 -2.91 2.59 -11.20
C GLN A 74 -3.37 1.12 -11.34
N GLY A 75 -3.77 0.46 -10.25
CA GLY A 75 -4.18 -0.94 -10.30
C GLY A 75 -3.06 -1.90 -10.73
N ARG A 76 -1.79 -1.57 -10.48
CA ARG A 76 -0.61 -2.39 -10.84
C ARG A 76 -0.42 -3.55 -9.87
N GLY A 77 -1.35 -4.51 -9.93
CA GLY A 77 -1.33 -5.72 -9.09
C GLY A 77 -0.03 -6.51 -9.18
N ASP A 78 0.63 -6.51 -10.34
CA ASP A 78 1.94 -7.12 -10.55
C ASP A 78 3.03 -6.54 -9.63
N ILE A 79 3.05 -5.21 -9.47
CA ILE A 79 3.97 -4.52 -8.55
C ILE A 79 3.56 -4.80 -7.11
N LEU A 80 2.28 -4.63 -6.78
CA LEU A 80 1.76 -4.78 -5.42
C LEU A 80 1.99 -6.20 -4.86
N THR A 81 1.77 -7.23 -5.66
CA THR A 81 2.09 -8.62 -5.27
C THR A 81 3.61 -8.80 -5.09
N GLY A 82 4.42 -8.12 -5.90
CA GLY A 82 5.88 -8.13 -5.79
C GLY A 82 6.41 -7.59 -4.46
N GLU A 83 5.67 -6.70 -3.79
CA GLU A 83 6.02 -6.09 -2.50
C GLU A 83 5.87 -7.03 -1.30
N TYR A 84 5.21 -8.18 -1.49
CA TYR A 84 5.04 -9.19 -0.47
C TYR A 84 6.14 -10.25 -0.53
N ARG A 85 6.50 -10.82 0.62
CA ARG A 85 7.25 -12.07 0.65
C ARG A 85 6.32 -13.27 0.44
N ASP A 86 6.89 -14.37 -0.03
CA ASP A 86 6.16 -15.63 -0.25
C ASP A 86 5.64 -16.23 1.07
N ASP A 87 6.31 -15.93 2.18
CA ASP A 87 5.97 -16.32 3.56
C ASP A 87 5.20 -15.23 4.33
N LEU A 88 4.56 -14.28 3.64
CA LEU A 88 3.76 -13.21 4.24
C LEU A 88 2.77 -13.76 5.28
N VAL A 89 2.75 -13.15 6.46
CA VAL A 89 1.64 -13.30 7.40
C VAL A 89 0.72 -12.09 7.25
N TYR A 90 -0.58 -12.33 7.06
CA TYR A 90 -1.56 -11.27 6.93
C TYR A 90 -2.68 -11.43 7.96
N LEU A 91 -2.83 -10.45 8.84
CA LEU A 91 -3.81 -10.44 9.93
C LEU A 91 -4.86 -9.36 9.68
N CYS A 92 -6.14 -9.73 9.72
CA CYS A 92 -7.23 -8.80 9.47
C CYS A 92 -8.53 -9.28 10.10
N GLN A 93 -9.60 -8.51 9.94
CA GLN A 93 -10.90 -8.77 10.55
C GLN A 93 -11.49 -10.16 10.20
N ASP A 94 -11.15 -10.68 9.02
CA ASP A 94 -11.67 -11.96 8.52
C ASP A 94 -10.82 -13.16 8.96
N GLY A 95 -9.70 -12.91 9.65
CA GLY A 95 -8.80 -13.94 10.18
C GLY A 95 -7.35 -13.79 9.73
N PRO A 96 -6.51 -14.76 10.13
CA PRO A 96 -5.12 -14.84 9.69
C PRO A 96 -4.99 -15.59 8.35
N TYR A 97 -4.11 -15.09 7.50
CA TYR A 97 -3.73 -15.70 6.21
C TYR A 97 -2.20 -15.85 6.16
N GLN A 98 -1.74 -16.92 5.49
CA GLN A 98 -0.32 -17.23 5.33
C GLN A 98 0.03 -17.45 3.86
N GLY A 99 1.13 -16.82 3.44
CA GLY A 99 1.61 -16.81 2.07
C GLY A 99 0.70 -16.07 1.11
N LEU A 100 1.11 -16.04 -0.16
CA LEU A 100 0.43 -15.26 -1.19
C LEU A 100 -0.89 -15.89 -1.65
N GLU A 101 -1.01 -17.22 -1.62
CA GLU A 101 -2.18 -17.91 -2.16
C GLU A 101 -3.46 -17.69 -1.34
N GLN A 102 -3.36 -17.69 -0.01
CA GLN A 102 -4.55 -17.64 0.85
C GLN A 102 -5.28 -16.29 0.79
N GLN A 103 -4.60 -15.22 0.37
CA GLN A 103 -5.18 -13.88 0.29
C GLN A 103 -5.69 -13.49 -1.11
N LYS A 104 -5.31 -14.20 -2.19
CA LYS A 104 -5.62 -13.83 -3.59
C LYS A 104 -7.12 -13.61 -3.82
N GLU A 105 -7.92 -14.59 -3.40
CA GLU A 105 -9.36 -14.56 -3.61
C GLU A 105 -10.03 -13.40 -2.88
N ARG A 106 -9.40 -12.86 -1.84
CA ARG A 106 -9.93 -11.75 -1.06
C ARG A 106 -9.44 -10.40 -1.55
N GLU A 107 -8.13 -10.27 -1.78
CA GLU A 107 -7.53 -9.02 -2.27
C GLU A 107 -8.15 -8.59 -3.60
N LYS A 108 -8.55 -9.54 -4.47
CA LYS A 108 -9.24 -9.21 -5.72
C LYS A 108 -10.55 -8.45 -5.50
N HIS A 109 -11.35 -8.83 -4.50
CA HIS A 109 -12.64 -8.18 -4.23
C HIS A 109 -12.42 -6.77 -3.71
N TRP A 110 -11.38 -6.60 -2.90
CA TRP A 110 -11.07 -5.31 -2.31
C TRP A 110 -10.48 -4.35 -3.30
N TRP A 111 -9.52 -4.80 -4.12
CA TRP A 111 -8.97 -4.02 -5.21
C TRP A 111 -10.08 -3.56 -6.16
N ALA A 112 -11.03 -4.44 -6.48
CA ALA A 112 -12.19 -4.06 -7.30
C ALA A 112 -13.04 -2.95 -6.67
N LEU A 113 -13.17 -2.88 -5.33
CA LEU A 113 -13.94 -1.85 -4.64
C LEU A 113 -13.16 -0.53 -4.47
N ILE A 114 -11.87 -0.61 -4.11
CA ILE A 114 -11.06 0.57 -3.76
C ILE A 114 -10.41 1.24 -4.99
N ALA A 115 -10.33 0.54 -6.12
CA ALA A 115 -9.78 1.03 -7.39
C ALA A 115 -10.85 1.11 -8.51
N GLN A 116 -12.14 1.14 -8.16
CA GLN A 116 -13.21 1.27 -9.14
C GLN A 116 -13.17 2.62 -9.89
N PRO A 117 -13.66 2.70 -11.13
CA PRO A 117 -13.73 3.96 -11.86
C PRO A 117 -14.49 5.04 -11.08
N GLY A 118 -13.99 6.28 -11.10
CA GLY A 118 -14.60 7.40 -10.38
C GLY A 118 -14.35 7.39 -8.87
N VAL A 119 -13.44 6.55 -8.38
CA VAL A 119 -13.00 6.55 -6.99
C VAL A 119 -11.50 6.77 -6.90
N THR A 120 -11.11 7.72 -6.05
CA THR A 120 -9.70 7.98 -5.75
C THR A 120 -9.33 7.52 -4.33
N MET A 121 -8.35 6.62 -4.24
CA MET A 121 -7.71 6.28 -2.97
C MET A 121 -6.73 7.36 -2.51
N CYS A 122 -6.80 7.69 -1.23
CA CYS A 122 -6.00 8.70 -0.54
C CYS A 122 -5.44 8.10 0.76
N TRP A 123 -4.28 8.58 1.19
CA TRP A 123 -3.62 8.12 2.42
C TRP A 123 -3.30 9.29 3.34
N PRO A 124 -4.26 9.79 4.13
CA PRO A 124 -4.06 10.99 4.94
C PRO A 124 -2.93 10.90 5.97
N ILE A 125 -2.60 9.68 6.42
CA ILE A 125 -1.59 9.41 7.44
C ILE A 125 -0.65 8.33 6.94
N VAL A 126 0.65 8.58 7.08
CA VAL A 126 1.71 7.57 6.98
C VAL A 126 2.77 7.86 8.03
N MET A 127 3.25 6.83 8.72
CA MET A 127 4.29 6.92 9.73
C MET A 127 5.27 5.78 9.54
N PHE A 128 6.55 6.06 9.75
CA PHE A 128 7.64 5.10 9.60
C PHE A 128 8.40 5.00 10.90
N HIS A 129 8.73 3.78 11.31
CA HIS A 129 9.64 3.52 12.42
C HIS A 129 10.40 2.22 12.19
N GLY A 130 11.67 2.30 11.81
CA GLY A 130 12.43 1.10 11.43
C GLY A 130 11.70 0.31 10.32
N GLU A 131 11.31 -0.93 10.64
CA GLU A 131 10.58 -1.81 9.70
C GLU A 131 9.08 -1.50 9.61
N PHE A 132 8.54 -0.74 10.56
CA PHE A 132 7.11 -0.51 10.67
C PHE A 132 6.68 0.66 9.77
N THR A 133 5.74 0.40 8.89
CA THR A 133 5.03 1.44 8.14
C THR A 133 3.55 1.36 8.50
N TYR A 134 3.08 2.33 9.29
CA TYR A 134 1.67 2.48 9.63
C TYR A 134 1.04 3.52 8.73
N PHE A 135 -0.16 3.25 8.20
CA PHE A 135 -0.88 4.23 7.41
C PHE A 135 -2.39 4.09 7.54
N GLU A 136 -3.07 5.20 7.34
CA GLU A 136 -4.52 5.25 7.18
C GLU A 136 -4.86 5.63 5.75
N TRP A 137 -5.87 4.99 5.21
CA TRP A 137 -6.34 5.22 3.86
C TRP A 137 -7.85 5.42 3.82
N LYS A 138 -8.31 6.12 2.79
CA LYS A 138 -9.71 6.26 2.45
C LYS A 138 -9.91 6.31 0.94
N CYS A 139 -11.03 5.81 0.48
CA CYS A 139 -11.48 5.92 -0.90
C CYS A 139 -12.55 7.01 -0.98
N VAL A 140 -12.37 7.95 -1.88
CA VAL A 140 -13.27 9.09 -2.09
C VAL A 140 -13.90 8.95 -3.46
N ASP A 141 -15.22 9.04 -3.52
CA ASP A 141 -15.95 9.14 -4.77
C ASP A 141 -15.69 10.51 -5.42
N ASP A 142 -15.27 10.52 -6.68
CA ASP A 142 -14.77 11.72 -7.36
C ASP A 142 -15.91 12.71 -7.70
N GLU A 143 -17.16 12.25 -7.82
CA GLU A 143 -18.32 13.08 -8.13
C GLU A 143 -18.93 13.72 -6.86
N THR A 144 -19.10 12.92 -5.82
CA THR A 144 -19.84 13.29 -4.61
C THR A 144 -18.94 13.66 -3.43
N ASN A 145 -17.65 13.35 -3.50
CA ASN A 145 -16.66 13.50 -2.42
C ASN A 145 -17.01 12.68 -1.14
N GLU A 146 -17.92 11.70 -1.26
CA GLU A 146 -18.23 10.77 -0.19
C GLU A 146 -17.06 9.83 0.08
N THR A 147 -16.80 9.50 1.35
CA THR A 147 -15.86 8.43 1.68
C THR A 147 -16.57 7.10 1.61
N ILE A 148 -16.22 6.26 0.63
CA ILE A 148 -16.91 4.99 0.37
C ILE A 148 -16.26 3.80 1.09
N ALA A 149 -14.99 3.92 1.43
CA ALA A 149 -14.24 2.92 2.20
C ALA A 149 -13.09 3.60 2.94
N LYS A 150 -12.66 2.99 4.05
CA LYS A 150 -11.46 3.42 4.76
C LYS A 150 -10.80 2.24 5.48
N GLY A 151 -9.55 2.41 5.86
CA GLY A 151 -8.87 1.45 6.70
C GLY A 151 -7.59 2.00 7.29
N ASN A 152 -7.00 1.19 8.17
CA ASN A 152 -5.64 1.36 8.63
C ASN A 152 -4.87 0.07 8.38
N VAL A 153 -3.57 0.24 8.18
CA VAL A 153 -2.66 -0.86 7.85
C VAL A 153 -1.37 -0.66 8.62
N THR A 154 -0.81 -1.74 9.14
CA THR A 154 0.60 -1.78 9.57
C THR A 154 1.32 -2.81 8.72
N TRP A 155 2.36 -2.38 8.01
CA TRP A 155 3.31 -3.27 7.37
C TRP A 155 4.55 -3.37 8.24
N VAL A 156 5.05 -4.59 8.39
CA VAL A 156 6.42 -4.84 8.79
C VAL A 156 7.18 -5.21 7.54
N ARG A 157 7.95 -4.24 7.06
CA ARG A 157 8.67 -4.26 5.79
C ARG A 157 10.15 -4.03 6.04
N ARG A 158 10.97 -4.99 5.63
CA ARG A 158 12.42 -4.93 5.80
C ARG A 158 13.09 -4.30 4.58
N GLY A 159 12.79 -3.03 4.34
CA GLY A 159 13.39 -2.24 3.27
C GLY A 159 13.18 -2.84 1.88
N HIS A 160 13.95 -2.40 0.89
CA HIS A 160 13.84 -2.86 -0.49
C HIS A 160 14.15 -4.36 -0.64
N ARG A 161 15.13 -4.86 0.11
CA ARG A 161 15.62 -6.24 0.01
C ARG A 161 14.71 -7.25 0.67
N GLY A 162 14.07 -6.89 1.78
CA GLY A 162 13.31 -7.84 2.59
C GLY A 162 11.82 -7.85 2.31
N ALA A 163 11.28 -6.81 1.68
CA ALA A 163 9.86 -6.70 1.35
C ALA A 163 8.94 -6.81 2.60
N CYS A 164 7.62 -6.86 2.39
CA CYS A 164 6.64 -6.96 3.47
C CYS A 164 6.44 -8.43 3.88
N TYR A 165 6.63 -8.71 5.16
CA TYR A 165 6.53 -10.07 5.73
C TYR A 165 5.45 -10.21 6.80
N LEU A 166 4.95 -9.08 7.32
CA LEU A 166 3.73 -9.02 8.12
C LEU A 166 2.90 -7.83 7.67
N LYS A 167 1.63 -8.09 7.37
CA LYS A 167 0.61 -7.07 7.14
C LYS A 167 -0.49 -7.21 8.19
N THR A 168 -0.92 -6.12 8.77
CA THR A 168 -2.15 -6.07 9.58
C THR A 168 -3.10 -5.06 8.98
N GLU A 169 -4.38 -5.36 8.88
CA GLU A 169 -5.34 -4.43 8.28
C GLU A 169 -6.71 -4.48 8.95
N GLN A 170 -7.25 -3.30 9.19
CA GLN A 170 -8.63 -3.10 9.59
C GLN A 170 -9.27 -2.13 8.61
N LEU A 171 -10.42 -2.51 8.05
CA LEU A 171 -11.12 -1.69 7.08
C LEU A 171 -12.60 -1.57 7.39
N THR A 172 -13.25 -0.68 6.66
CA THR A 172 -14.68 -0.43 6.73
C THR A 172 -15.14 0.02 5.35
N PHE A 173 -16.13 -0.66 4.79
CA PHE A 173 -16.87 -0.23 3.61
C PHE A 173 -18.15 0.51 4.06
N TYR A 174 -18.42 1.66 3.46
CA TYR A 174 -19.59 2.50 3.76
C TYR A 174 -20.74 2.29 2.76
N ARG A 175 -20.40 1.98 1.51
CA ARG A 175 -21.30 1.50 0.48
C ARG A 175 -20.71 0.19 -0.04
N ASP A 176 -21.53 -0.86 -0.07
CA ASP A 176 -21.24 -2.14 -0.73
C ASP A 176 -20.23 -3.09 -0.05
N VAL A 177 -20.77 -4.21 0.45
CA VAL A 177 -20.00 -5.35 1.00
C VAL A 177 -19.57 -6.32 -0.12
N PHE A 178 -20.18 -6.23 -1.31
CA PHE A 178 -19.90 -7.07 -2.48
C PHE A 178 -19.75 -6.21 -3.75
N ALA A 179 -18.66 -6.40 -4.50
CA ALA A 179 -18.45 -5.71 -5.78
C ALA A 179 -19.46 -6.20 -6.85
N PRO A 180 -20.09 -5.30 -7.64
CA PRO A 180 -20.89 -5.68 -8.80
C PRO A 180 -20.09 -6.54 -9.78
N GLY A 181 -20.73 -7.54 -10.40
CA GLY A 181 -20.06 -8.49 -11.30
C GLY A 181 -19.40 -7.87 -12.53
N GLU A 182 -19.76 -6.64 -12.90
CA GLU A 182 -19.09 -5.86 -13.94
C GLU A 182 -17.70 -5.36 -13.54
N LEU A 183 -17.49 -4.96 -12.29
CA LEU A 183 -16.17 -4.56 -11.80
C LEU A 183 -15.20 -5.75 -11.74
N LEU A 184 -15.70 -6.95 -11.40
CA LEU A 184 -14.90 -8.17 -11.41
C LEU A 184 -14.35 -8.52 -12.80
N ARG A 185 -15.03 -8.11 -13.88
CA ARG A 185 -14.61 -8.36 -15.27
C ARG A 185 -13.54 -7.38 -15.78
N LEU A 186 -13.30 -6.28 -15.07
CA LEU A 186 -12.23 -5.33 -15.38
C LEU A 186 -10.86 -5.82 -14.89
N MET A 187 -10.84 -6.84 -14.03
CA MET A 187 -9.62 -7.48 -13.56
C MET A 187 -9.17 -8.52 -14.58
N THR A 188 -8.07 -8.29 -15.30
CA THR A 188 -7.39 -9.34 -16.07
C THR A 188 -6.75 -10.33 -15.09
N THR A 189 -7.30 -11.53 -15.02
CA THR A 189 -6.77 -12.65 -14.24
C THR A 189 -5.36 -13.05 -14.70
N VAL A 190 -4.45 -13.24 -13.74
CA VAL A 190 -3.24 -14.07 -13.86
C VAL A 190 -3.53 -15.42 -13.24
#